data_AF-A0A239K6X4-F1
#
_entry.id   AF-A0A239K6X4-F1
#
_cell.length_a   1.000
_cell.length_b   1.000
_cell.length_c   1.000
_cell.angle_alpha   90.00
_cell.angle_beta   90.00
_cell.angle_gamma   90.00
#
_symmetry.space_group_name_H-M   'P 1'
#
loop_
_entity.id
_entity.type
_entity.pdbx_description
1 polymer ?
#
loop_
_entity_poly.entity_id
_entity_poly.type
_entity_poly.pdbx_seq_one_letter_code
_entity_poly.pdbx_strand_id
1 'polypeptide(L)' 'MEAPFDATSWDGISGAIYAGYGSAELLWVLLSFVLVVIAIFGGWKHESEAYSALKKD' A
#
# COMPACT_ATOMS: atom_id res chain seq x y z
N MET A 1 2.01 -28.05 -8.39
CA MET A 1 3.43 -27.70 -8.27
C MET A 1 3.77 -27.77 -6.80
N GLU A 2 4.72 -28.62 -6.42
CA GLU A 2 5.35 -28.57 -5.10
C GLU A 2 5.90 -27.16 -4.91
N ALA A 3 5.65 -26.53 -3.75
CA ALA A 3 6.17 -25.20 -3.51
C ALA A 3 7.71 -25.26 -3.55
N PRO A 4 8.40 -24.28 -4.18
CA PRO A 4 9.85 -24.27 -4.31
C PRO A 4 10.59 -24.06 -2.97
N PHE A 5 9.83 -23.94 -1.87
CA PHE A 5 10.30 -23.86 -0.50
C PHE A 5 9.34 -24.62 0.40
N ASP A 6 9.86 -25.16 1.50
CA ASP A 6 9.05 -25.86 2.50
C ASP A 6 8.28 -24.86 3.35
N ALA A 7 7.00 -24.66 3.02
CA ALA A 7 6.07 -23.78 3.72
C ALA A 7 5.71 -24.27 5.14
N THR A 8 6.16 -25.46 5.55
CA THR A 8 5.97 -25.97 6.91
C THR A 8 7.15 -25.67 7.83
N SER A 9 8.21 -25.04 7.30
CA SER A 9 9.42 -24.70 8.04
C SER A 9 9.66 -23.19 8.11
N TRP A 10 10.20 -22.71 9.23
CA TRP A 10 10.60 -21.31 9.38
C TRP A 10 11.73 -20.90 8.43
N ASP A 11 12.62 -21.84 8.10
CA ASP A 11 13.72 -21.63 7.14
C ASP A 11 13.19 -21.45 5.72
N GLY A 12 12.19 -22.24 5.31
CA GLY A 12 11.51 -22.08 4.02
C GLY A 12 10.74 -20.76 3.91
N ILE A 13 10.03 -20.34 4.97
CA ILE A 13 9.29 -19.07 4.99
C ILE A 13 10.25 -17.88 4.94
N SER A 14 11.28 -17.87 5.79
CA SER A 14 12.25 -16.76 5.82
C SER A 14 13.08 -16.71 4.53
N GLY A 15 13.52 -17.86 4.03
CA GLY A 15 14.22 -17.99 2.75
C GLY A 15 13.38 -17.48 1.57
N ALA A 16 12.07 -17.78 1.55
CA ALA A 16 11.16 -17.25 0.53
C ALA A 16 11.05 -15.71 0.56
N ILE A 17 10.91 -15.13 1.76
CA ILE A 17 10.86 -13.68 1.95
C ILE A 17 12.17 -13.03 1.48
N TYR A 18 13.32 -13.56 1.86
CA TYR A 18 14.63 -13.02 1.47
C TYR A 18 14.99 -13.27 0.00
N ALA A 19 14.51 -14.35 -0.59
CA ALA A 19 14.64 -14.63 -2.03
C ALA A 19 13.70 -13.78 -2.90
N GLY A 20 12.82 -12.98 -2.29
CA GLY A 20 11.88 -12.11 -3.00
C GLY A 20 10.66 -12.86 -3.57
N TYR A 21 10.39 -14.09 -3.12
CA TYR A 21 9.12 -14.76 -3.38
C TYR A 21 8.02 -13.97 -2.64
N GLY A 22 7.23 -13.21 -3.39
CA GLY A 22 6.23 -12.26 -2.89
C GLY A 22 6.57 -10.78 -3.05
N SER A 23 7.69 -10.45 -3.70
CA SER A 23 8.11 -9.07 -4.02
C SER A 23 7.03 -8.24 -4.76
N ALA A 24 6.27 -8.88 -5.65
CA ALA A 24 5.18 -8.22 -6.37
C ALA A 24 4.03 -7.79 -5.44
N GLU A 25 3.78 -8.54 -4.35
CA GLU A 25 2.70 -8.24 -3.41
C GLU A 25 2.98 -6.96 -2.63
N LEU A 26 4.24 -6.71 -2.25
CA LEU A 26 4.66 -5.47 -1.62
C LEU A 26 4.42 -4.25 -2.52
N LEU A 27 4.65 -4.39 -3.84
CA LEU A 27 4.39 -3.33 -4.81
C LEU A 27 2.90 -2.96 -4.83
N TRP A 28 2.01 -3.95 -4.85
CA TRP A 28 0.57 -3.73 -4.84
C TRP A 28 0.06 -3.14 -3.52
N VAL A 29 0.64 -3.54 -2.39
CA VAL A 29 0.36 -2.94 -1.08
C VAL A 29 0.79 -1.48 -1.04
N LEU A 30 2.00 -1.17 -1.50
CA LEU A 30 2.50 0.22 -1.56
C LEU A 30 1.64 1.09 -2.48
N LEU A 31 1.26 0.56 -3.65
CA LEU A 31 0.38 1.27 -4.58
C LEU A 31 -0.99 1.57 -3.95
N SER A 32 -1.58 0.59 -3.26
CA SER A 32 -2.84 0.77 -2.55
C SER A 32 -2.72 1.82 -1.45
N PHE A 33 -1.62 1.80 -0.69
CA PHE A 33 -1.34 2.79 0.35
C PHE A 33 -1.22 4.20 -0.22
N VAL A 34 -0.49 4.37 -1.33
CA VAL A 34 -0.35 5.66 -2.01
C VAL A 34 -1.71 6.21 -2.47
N LEU A 35 -2.58 5.36 -3.00
CA LEU A 35 -3.93 5.77 -3.41
C LEU A 35 -4.77 6.29 -2.24
N VAL A 36 -4.71 5.62 -1.07
CA VAL A 36 -5.40 6.08 0.15
C VAL A 36 -4.88 7.45 0.58
N VAL A 37 -3.55 7.63 0.57
CA VAL A 37 -2.92 8.91 0.92
C VAL A 37 -3.38 10.03 -0.02
N ILE A 38 -3.39 9.78 -1.33
CA ILE A 38 -3.88 10.76 -2.33
C ILE A 38 -5.35 11.13 -2.07
N ALA A 39 -6.21 10.17 -1.77
CA ALA A 39 -7.62 10.42 -1.49
C ALA A 39 -7.81 11.33 -0.27
N ILE A 40 -7.04 11.10 0.80
CA ILE A 40 -7.09 11.93 2.01
C ILE A 40 -6.66 13.37 1.70
N PHE A 41 -5.51 13.55 1.05
CA PHE A 41 -5.00 14.88 0.71
C PHE A 41 -5.91 15.61 -0.30
N GLY A 42 -6.45 14.89 -1.28
CA GLY A 42 -7.38 15.44 -2.26
C GLY A 42 -8.69 15.92 -1.62
N GLY A 43 -9.27 15.10 -0.73
CA GLY A 43 -10.48 15.47 0.02
C GLY A 43 -10.25 16.69 0.91
N TRP A 44 -9.16 16.70 1.69
CA TRP A 44 -8.81 17.83 2.53
C TRP A 44 -8.63 19.12 1.74
N LYS A 45 -7.94 19.06 0.60
CA LYS A 45 -7.76 20.22 -0.29
C LYS A 45 -9.11 20.73 -0.82
N HIS A 46 -9.97 19.84 -1.30
CA HIS A 46 -11.28 20.20 -1.84
C HIS A 46 -12.16 20.91 -0.80
N GLU A 47 -12.22 20.37 0.41
CA GLU A 47 -12.96 20.98 1.51
C GLU A 47 -12.39 22.34 1.91
N SER A 48 -11.06 22.45 2.01
CA SER A 48 -10.40 23.72 2.36
C SER A 48 -10.69 24.82 1.35
N GLU A 49 -10.72 24.50 0.05
CA GLU A 49 -11.06 25.46 -1.01
C GLU A 49 -12.53 25.88 -0.91
N ALA A 50 -13.45 24.93 -0.68
CA ALA A 50 -14.88 25.21 -0.52
C ALA A 50 -15.15 26.14 0.69
N TYR A 51 -14.54 25.86 1.84
CA TYR A 51 -14.68 26.71 3.03
C TYR A 51 -14.06 28.10 2.85
N SER A 52 -12.93 28.20 2.14
CA SER A 52 -12.31 29.49 1.86
C SER A 52 -13.16 30.35 0.92
N ALA A 53 -13.88 29.74 -0.02
CA ALA A 53 -14.79 30.45 -0.93
C ALA A 53 -16.00 31.04 -0.18
N LEU A 54 -16.55 30.30 0.78
CA LEU A 54 -17.71 30.74 1.58
C LEU A 54 -17.38 31.82 2.62
N LYS A 55 -16.11 31.96 3.01
CA LYS A 55 -15.67 32.91 4.04
C LYS A 55 -15.43 34.34 3.51
N LYS A 56 -15.61 34.55 2.20
CA LYS A 56 -15.26 35.82 1.52
C LYS A 56 -16.43 36.82 1.44
N ASP A 57 -17.59 36.49 2.00
CA ASP A 57 -18.76 37.37 2.10
C ASP A 57 -18.89 38.03 3.48
#